data_AF-H3GS98-F1
#
_entry.id   AF-H3GS98-F1
#
_cell.length_a   1.000
_cell.length_b   1.000
_cell.length_c   1.000
_cell.angle_alpha   90.00
_cell.angle_beta   90.00
_cell.angle_gamma   90.00
#
_symmetry.space_group_name_H-M   'P 1'
#
loop_
_entity.id
_entity.type
_entity.pdbx_description
1 polymer ?
#
loop_
_entity_poly.entity_id
_entity_poly.type
_entity_poly.pdbx_seq_one_letter_code
_entity_poly.pdbx_strand_id
1 'polypeptide(L)'
;MSTTSDQRTPGHESGAALMAYGPEVLHDYVASRFEAALGRTMPQMEVRFTNLSISADVVVVEEDESKTELPTIWNTAKKGLAKFSAKKHVVRKEILRNASGVLKPGSITLVLGQPGSGKSSLMKVLSGRFPLEKNVTIEGDVTYNGVTQAAIMRRLPQFV
;
A
#
# COMPACT_ATOMS: atom_id res chain seq x y z
N MET A 1 -29.76 19.55 -37.52
CA MET A 1 -29.54 20.38 -36.31
C MET A 1 -28.46 19.70 -35.49
N SER A 2 -27.22 20.14 -35.67
CA SER A 2 -26.05 19.57 -34.99
C SER A 2 -26.00 20.11 -33.57
N THR A 3 -26.30 19.27 -32.58
CA THR A 3 -26.08 19.61 -31.18
C THR A 3 -24.59 19.46 -30.90
N THR A 4 -23.88 20.59 -30.87
CA THR A 4 -22.51 20.70 -30.37
C THR A 4 -22.52 20.30 -28.90
N SER A 5 -22.12 19.06 -28.59
CA SER A 5 -21.84 18.63 -27.23
C SER A 5 -20.58 19.34 -26.75
N ASP A 6 -20.74 20.27 -25.82
CA ASP A 6 -19.67 20.90 -25.04
C ASP A 6 -18.79 19.80 -24.40
N GLN A 7 -17.63 19.50 -25.01
CA GLN A 7 -16.70 18.48 -24.51
C GLN A 7 -15.94 19.02 -23.29
N ARG A 8 -16.56 18.92 -22.12
CA ARG A 8 -15.94 19.23 -20.83
C ARG A 8 -14.82 18.24 -20.53
N THR A 9 -13.60 18.61 -20.90
CA THR A 9 -12.41 17.78 -20.73
C THR A 9 -11.65 18.25 -19.48
N PRO A 10 -11.34 17.37 -18.51
CA PRO A 10 -10.54 17.73 -17.34
C PRO A 10 -9.15 18.25 -17.72
N GLY A 11 -8.68 19.32 -17.07
CA GLY A 11 -7.31 19.80 -17.20
C GLY A 11 -6.30 18.86 -16.51
N HIS A 12 -5.03 18.90 -16.93
CA HIS A 12 -3.97 18.02 -16.41
C HIS A 12 -2.87 18.78 -15.65
N GLU A 13 -2.96 20.11 -15.60
CA GLU A 13 -1.98 21.02 -15.02
C GLU A 13 -2.02 21.06 -13.49
N SER A 14 -3.15 20.70 -12.88
CA SER A 14 -3.31 20.68 -11.43
C SER A 14 -4.46 19.78 -11.00
N GLY A 15 -4.48 19.37 -9.72
CA GLY A 15 -5.62 18.66 -9.15
C GLY A 15 -6.92 19.47 -9.17
N ALA A 16 -6.83 20.80 -9.03
CA ALA A 16 -7.99 21.68 -9.13
C ALA A 16 -8.57 21.71 -10.55
N ALA A 17 -7.70 21.76 -11.57
CA ALA A 17 -8.11 21.71 -12.97
C ALA A 17 -8.70 20.35 -13.37
N LEU A 18 -8.14 19.26 -12.82
CA LEU A 18 -8.66 17.91 -13.01
C LEU A 18 -10.06 17.74 -12.42
N MET A 19 -10.34 18.44 -11.31
CA MET A 19 -11.61 18.38 -10.59
C MET A 19 -12.55 19.54 -10.92
N ALA A 20 -12.22 20.41 -11.88
CA ALA A 20 -12.96 21.63 -12.18
C ALA A 20 -14.43 21.38 -12.55
N TYR A 21 -14.72 20.21 -13.12
CA TYR A 21 -16.06 19.77 -13.51
C TYR A 21 -16.66 18.73 -12.56
N GLY A 22 -16.02 18.51 -11.41
CA GLY A 22 -16.41 17.51 -10.41
C GLY A 22 -15.86 16.09 -10.69
N PRO A 23 -16.02 15.19 -9.70
CA PRO A 23 -15.53 13.81 -9.78
C PRO A 23 -16.24 12.97 -10.85
N GLU A 24 -17.52 13.21 -11.12
CA GLU A 24 -18.33 12.49 -12.10
C GLU A 24 -17.73 12.64 -13.52
N VAL A 25 -17.42 13.88 -13.92
CA VAL A 25 -16.86 14.17 -15.25
C VAL A 25 -15.45 13.61 -15.41
N LEU A 26 -14.66 13.64 -14.32
CA LEU A 26 -13.35 12.99 -14.32
C LEU A 26 -13.47 11.47 -14.43
N HIS A 27 -14.45 10.87 -13.74
CA HIS A 27 -14.74 9.45 -13.85
C HIS A 27 -15.13 9.07 -15.27
N ASP A 28 -16.07 9.78 -15.90
CA ASP A 28 -16.50 9.54 -17.28
C ASP A 28 -15.34 9.70 -18.27
N TYR A 29 -14.49 10.71 -18.06
CA TYR A 29 -13.30 10.93 -18.89
C TYR A 29 -12.32 9.76 -18.78
N VAL A 30 -11.99 9.30 -17.57
CA VAL A 30 -11.09 8.15 -17.36
C VAL A 30 -11.73 6.86 -17.87
N ALA A 31 -13.00 6.63 -17.54
CA ALA A 31 -13.76 5.46 -17.96
C ALA A 31 -13.78 5.35 -19.48
N SER A 32 -14.16 6.40 -20.21
CA SER A 32 -14.21 6.38 -21.68
C SER A 32 -12.88 5.97 -22.34
N ARG A 33 -11.75 6.39 -21.77
CA ARG A 33 -10.41 6.00 -22.24
C ARG A 33 -10.09 4.55 -21.95
N PHE A 34 -10.39 4.09 -20.74
CA PHE A 34 -10.19 2.70 -20.34
C PHE A 34 -11.11 1.75 -21.11
N GLU A 35 -12.38 2.11 -21.30
CA GLU A 35 -13.36 1.31 -22.05
C GLU A 35 -12.98 1.20 -23.52
N ALA A 36 -12.51 2.29 -24.14
CA ALA A 36 -11.97 2.26 -25.50
C ALA A 36 -10.75 1.33 -25.62
N ALA A 37 -9.90 1.27 -24.59
CA ALA A 37 -8.73 0.37 -24.57
C ALA A 37 -9.10 -1.09 -24.26
N LEU A 38 -10.11 -1.32 -23.42
CA LEU A 38 -10.51 -2.64 -22.94
C LEU A 38 -11.59 -3.31 -23.81
N GLY A 39 -12.30 -2.55 -24.66
CA GLY A 39 -13.42 -3.03 -25.46
C GLY A 39 -14.64 -3.47 -24.64
N ARG A 40 -14.73 -3.04 -23.37
CA ARG A 40 -15.80 -3.37 -22.43
C ARG A 40 -15.98 -2.23 -21.43
N THR A 41 -17.12 -2.20 -20.76
CA THR A 41 -17.40 -1.22 -19.70
C THR A 41 -16.40 -1.33 -18.55
N MET A 42 -16.08 -0.20 -17.92
CA MET A 42 -15.09 -0.15 -16.83
C MET A 42 -15.60 -0.98 -15.64
N PRO A 43 -14.83 -1.97 -15.16
CA PRO A 43 -15.24 -2.76 -14.00
C PRO A 43 -15.23 -1.90 -12.73
N GLN A 44 -16.34 -1.90 -12.00
CA GLN A 44 -16.49 -1.18 -10.73
C GLN A 44 -16.06 -2.09 -9.56
N MET A 45 -15.21 -1.56 -8.68
CA MET A 45 -14.70 -2.29 -7.51
C MET A 45 -14.77 -1.42 -6.25
N GLU A 46 -15.56 -1.89 -5.27
CA GLU A 46 -15.53 -1.40 -3.91
C GLU A 46 -14.54 -2.25 -3.11
N VAL A 47 -13.63 -1.62 -2.38
CA VAL A 47 -12.74 -2.30 -1.44
C VAL A 47 -13.05 -1.81 -0.04
N ARG A 48 -13.46 -2.73 0.84
CA ARG A 48 -13.75 -2.44 2.24
C ARG A 48 -12.77 -3.18 3.14
N PHE A 49 -12.19 -2.47 4.08
CA PHE A 49 -11.27 -3.03 5.06
C PHE A 49 -11.71 -2.65 6.47
N THR A 50 -11.59 -3.58 7.41
CA THR A 50 -12.04 -3.41 8.79
C THR A 50 -11.03 -3.98 9.75
N ASN A 51 -10.68 -3.17 10.74
CA ASN A 51 -9.71 -3.46 11.79
C ASN A 51 -8.37 -3.98 11.27
N LEU A 52 -7.92 -3.44 10.14
CA LEU A 52 -6.73 -3.90 9.45
C LEU A 52 -5.47 -3.48 10.22
N SER A 53 -4.71 -4.46 10.69
CA SER A 53 -3.44 -4.28 11.38
C SER A 53 -2.33 -5.07 10.68
N ILE A 54 -1.15 -4.47 10.57
CA ILE A 54 0.04 -5.11 9.99
C ILE A 54 1.16 -5.00 11.01
N SER A 55 1.74 -6.14 11.40
CA SER A 55 2.89 -6.21 12.32
C SER A 55 4.02 -7.02 11.70
N ALA A 56 5.27 -6.61 11.93
CA ALA A 56 6.45 -7.34 11.50
C ALA A 56 7.40 -7.61 12.66
N ASP A 57 7.87 -8.85 12.77
CA ASP A 57 8.90 -9.26 13.71
C ASP A 57 10.27 -8.94 13.12
N VAL A 58 10.98 -8.02 13.78
CA VAL A 58 12.28 -7.51 13.34
C VAL A 58 13.35 -8.04 14.29
N VAL A 59 14.35 -8.73 13.73
CA VAL A 59 15.53 -9.15 14.50
C VAL A 59 16.42 -7.93 14.68
N VAL A 60 16.49 -7.44 15.91
CA VAL A 60 17.40 -6.37 16.30
C VAL A 60 18.69 -7.05 16.77
N VAL A 61 19.79 -6.67 16.13
CA VAL A 61 21.13 -6.99 16.61
C VAL A 61 21.58 -5.76 17.40
N GLU A 62 21.69 -5.92 18.71
CA GLU A 62 22.39 -4.94 19.53
C GLU A 62 23.87 -5.02 19.16
N GLU A 63 24.36 -4.05 18.39
CA GLU A 63 25.80 -3.81 18.30
C GLU A 63 26.17 -3.05 19.57
N ASP A 64 26.97 -3.66 20.45
CA ASP A 64 27.54 -2.98 21.62
C ASP A 64 28.17 -1.66 21.16
N GLU A 65 27.57 -0.53 21.57
CA GLU A 65 28.11 0.82 21.44
C GLU A 65 29.32 1.01 22.38
N SER A 66 30.20 0.01 22.49
CA SER A 66 31.51 0.19 23.05
C SER A 66 32.27 1.13 22.10
N LYS A 67 32.28 2.41 22.49
CA LYS A 67 33.21 3.51 22.17
C LYS A 67 34.17 3.23 21.03
N THR A 68 34.30 4.19 20.13
CA THR A 68 35.30 4.32 19.07
C THR A 68 36.72 3.91 19.52
N GLU A 69 36.99 2.62 19.60
CA GLU A 69 38.31 2.05 19.75
C GLU A 69 38.88 1.89 18.35
N LEU A 70 40.09 2.42 18.16
CA LEU A 70 40.81 2.38 16.90
C LEU A 70 40.84 0.94 16.34
N PRO A 71 40.67 0.74 15.03
CA PRO A 71 40.65 -0.58 14.42
C PRO A 71 42.07 -1.17 14.41
N THR A 72 42.47 -1.75 15.54
CA THR A 72 43.66 -2.61 15.63
C THR A 72 43.23 -4.04 15.28
N ILE A 73 44.08 -4.80 14.60
CA ILE A 73 43.84 -6.19 14.16
C ILE A 73 43.21 -7.04 15.27
N TRP A 74 43.67 -6.84 16.51
CA TRP A 74 43.16 -7.49 17.71
C TRP A 74 41.69 -7.17 18.03
N ASN A 75 41.30 -5.90 17.94
CA ASN A 75 39.93 -5.45 18.23
C ASN A 75 38.94 -5.88 17.15
N THR A 76 39.37 -5.98 15.89
CA THR A 76 38.55 -6.55 14.81
C THR A 76 38.33 -8.05 14.99
N ALA A 77 39.35 -8.80 15.41
CA ALA A 77 39.23 -10.23 15.71
C ALA A 77 38.30 -10.50 16.90
N LYS A 78 38.46 -9.72 18.00
CA LYS A 78 37.54 -9.79 19.15
C LYS A 78 36.10 -9.44 18.77
N LYS A 79 35.87 -8.40 17.96
CA LYS A 79 34.53 -8.05 17.45
C LYS A 79 33.95 -9.15 16.57
N GLY A 80 34.76 -9.82 15.75
CA GLY A 80 34.33 -10.97 14.94
C GLY A 80 33.85 -12.15 15.80
N LEU A 81 34.56 -12.45 16.90
CA LEU A 81 34.18 -13.50 17.85
C LEU A 81 32.97 -13.09 18.71
N ALA A 82 32.89 -11.83 19.12
CA ALA A 82 31.75 -11.28 19.86
C ALA A 82 30.46 -11.24 19.02
N LYS A 83 30.55 -11.00 17.71
CA LYS A 83 29.41 -11.09 16.78
C LYS A 83 28.81 -12.50 16.71
N PHE A 84 29.60 -13.55 16.96
CA PHE A 84 29.10 -14.92 17.12
C PHE A 84 28.29 -15.13 18.40
N SER A 85 28.49 -14.27 19.42
CA SER A 85 27.80 -14.31 20.72
C SER A 85 26.76 -13.19 20.91
N ALA A 86 26.48 -12.38 19.87
CA ALA A 86 25.52 -11.30 19.96
C ALA A 86 24.10 -11.85 20.21
N LYS A 87 23.47 -11.40 21.30
CA LYS A 87 22.08 -11.76 21.62
C LYS A 87 21.17 -11.14 20.56
N LYS A 88 20.58 -11.97 19.70
CA LYS A 88 19.53 -11.54 18.76
C LYS A 88 18.23 -11.42 19.54
N HIS A 89 17.64 -10.23 19.59
CA HIS A 89 16.32 -10.03 20.16
C HIS A 89 15.32 -9.74 19.04
N VAL A 90 14.13 -10.33 19.13
CA VAL A 90 13.05 -10.12 18.15
C VAL A 90 12.11 -9.08 18.72
N VAL A 91 11.90 -7.97 17.99
CA VAL A 91 10.97 -6.91 18.36
C VAL A 91 9.82 -6.89 17.37
N ARG A 92 8.58 -6.96 17.87
CA ARG A 92 7.37 -6.81 17.05
C ARG A 92 7.12 -5.33 16.77
N LYS A 93 7.14 -4.95 15.50
CA LYS A 93 6.87 -3.58 15.03
C LYS A 93 5.53 -3.53 14.32
N GLU A 94 4.60 -2.75 14.87
CA GLU A 94 3.34 -2.44 14.20
C GLU A 94 3.55 -1.39 13.10
N ILE A 95 3.17 -1.75 11.87
CA ILE A 95 3.25 -0.92 10.67
C ILE A 95 1.92 -0.19 10.43
N LEU A 96 0.79 -0.90 10.57
CA LEU A 96 -0.56 -0.34 10.53
C LEU A 96 -1.32 -0.80 11.77
N ARG A 97 -2.11 0.10 12.34
CA ARG A 97 -2.87 -0.14 13.56
C ARG A 97 -4.35 0.08 13.30
N ASN A 98 -5.13 -0.99 13.30
CA ASN A 98 -6.59 -0.98 13.34
C ASN A 98 -7.24 -0.04 12.30
N ALA A 99 -6.77 -0.06 11.06
CA ALA A 99 -7.28 0.80 9.99
C ALA A 99 -8.61 0.26 9.45
N SER A 100 -9.60 1.12 9.27
CA SER A 100 -10.89 0.78 8.69
C SER A 100 -11.31 1.83 7.65
N GLY A 101 -11.96 1.39 6.58
CA GLY A 101 -12.38 2.30 5.52
C GLY A 101 -12.99 1.59 4.31
N VAL A 102 -13.45 2.41 3.36
CA VAL A 102 -14.07 1.96 2.10
C VAL A 102 -13.52 2.80 0.96
N LEU A 103 -12.95 2.14 -0.04
CA LEU A 103 -12.64 2.71 -1.35
C LEU A 103 -13.85 2.51 -2.24
N LYS A 104 -14.56 3.60 -2.54
CA LYS A 104 -15.77 3.55 -3.36
C LYS A 104 -15.42 3.48 -4.85
N PRO A 105 -16.18 2.73 -5.65
CA PRO A 105 -16.08 2.79 -7.10
C PRO A 105 -16.33 4.21 -7.61
N GLY A 106 -15.73 4.56 -8.74
CA GLY A 106 -15.89 5.88 -9.37
C GLY A 106 -15.28 7.07 -8.61
N SER A 107 -14.54 6.83 -7.52
CA SER A 107 -13.90 7.88 -6.73
C SER A 107 -12.38 7.80 -6.77
N ILE A 108 -11.72 8.96 -6.72
CA ILE A 108 -10.27 9.03 -6.52
C ILE A 108 -10.00 9.15 -5.02
N THR A 109 -9.27 8.19 -4.46
CA THR A 109 -8.84 8.22 -3.07
C THR A 109 -7.36 8.58 -2.96
N LEU A 110 -7.06 9.65 -2.22
CA LEU A 110 -5.70 10.11 -1.95
C LEU A 110 -5.25 9.66 -0.55
N VAL A 111 -4.18 8.87 -0.47
CA VAL A 111 -3.60 8.38 0.79
C VAL A 111 -2.38 9.22 1.17
N LEU A 112 -2.48 9.99 2.26
CA LEU A 112 -1.44 10.91 2.74
C LEU A 112 -0.86 10.48 4.10
N GLY A 113 0.36 10.93 4.38
CA GLY A 113 1.05 10.66 5.66
C GLY A 113 2.56 10.77 5.55
N GLN A 114 3.23 10.94 6.69
CA GLN A 114 4.70 11.06 6.78
C GLN A 114 5.46 9.83 6.23
N PRO A 115 6.73 9.96 5.83
CA PRO A 115 7.56 8.80 5.49
C PRO A 115 7.52 7.73 6.60
N GLY A 116 7.42 6.45 6.22
CA GLY A 116 7.33 5.35 7.19
C GLY A 116 5.94 5.12 7.83
N SER A 117 4.92 5.91 7.51
CA SER A 117 3.57 5.79 8.11
C SER A 117 2.73 4.59 7.63
N GLY A 118 3.30 3.68 6.81
CA GLY A 118 2.59 2.48 6.36
C GLY A 118 1.67 2.64 5.14
N LYS A 119 1.65 3.78 4.43
CA LYS A 119 0.82 4.00 3.22
C LYS A 119 1.01 2.91 2.16
N SER A 120 2.25 2.64 1.78
CA SER A 120 2.56 1.61 0.79
C SER A 120 2.21 0.21 1.30
N SER A 121 2.32 -0.02 2.61
CA SER A 121 1.91 -1.28 3.24
C SER A 121 0.39 -1.45 3.16
N LEU A 122 -0.39 -0.40 3.43
CA LEU A 122 -1.85 -0.40 3.26
C LEU A 122 -2.22 -0.73 1.82
N MET A 123 -1.63 -0.02 0.86
CA MET A 123 -1.91 -0.25 -0.57
C MET A 123 -1.51 -1.65 -1.04
N LYS A 124 -0.41 -2.20 -0.52
CA LYS A 124 -0.01 -3.59 -0.82
C LYS A 124 -1.01 -4.60 -0.28
N VAL A 125 -1.55 -4.40 0.93
CA VAL A 125 -2.59 -5.28 1.47
C VAL A 125 -3.88 -5.15 0.67
N LEU A 126 -4.35 -3.93 0.39
CA LEU A 126 -5.58 -3.69 -0.37
C LEU A 126 -5.50 -4.17 -1.82
N SER A 127 -4.30 -4.25 -2.40
CA SER A 127 -4.10 -4.82 -3.75
C SER A 127 -3.81 -6.32 -3.74
N GLY A 128 -3.85 -6.99 -2.59
CA GLY A 128 -3.51 -8.42 -2.47
C GLY A 128 -2.07 -8.75 -2.83
N ARG A 129 -1.17 -7.76 -2.84
CA ARG A 129 0.26 -7.88 -3.22
C ARG A 129 1.19 -7.77 -2.00
N PHE A 130 0.66 -7.97 -0.80
CA PHE A 130 1.49 -7.93 0.39
C PHE A 130 2.28 -9.25 0.52
N PRO A 131 3.62 -9.21 0.59
CA PRO A 131 4.42 -10.42 0.76
C PRO A 131 4.17 -10.98 2.16
N LEU A 132 3.58 -12.17 2.24
CA LEU A 132 3.44 -12.93 3.48
C LEU A 132 4.77 -13.60 3.79
N GLU A 133 5.72 -12.81 4.29
CA GLU A 133 6.96 -13.35 4.87
C GLU A 133 6.69 -13.95 6.24
N LYS A 134 7.50 -14.93 6.67
CA LYS A 134 7.31 -15.65 7.95
C LYS A 134 7.28 -14.74 9.19
N ASN A 135 7.79 -13.52 9.06
CA ASN A 135 7.88 -12.52 10.11
C ASN A 135 6.81 -11.43 10.00
N VAL A 136 5.81 -11.54 9.11
CA VAL A 136 4.74 -10.54 9.00
C VAL A 136 3.39 -11.15 9.35
N THR A 137 2.66 -10.47 10.24
CA THR A 137 1.30 -10.79 10.63
C THR A 137 0.35 -9.73 10.09
N ILE A 138 -0.73 -10.15 9.41
CA ILE A 138 -1.83 -9.30 8.97
C ILE A 138 -3.09 -9.76 9.69
N GLU A 139 -3.78 -8.82 10.32
CA GLU A 139 -5.03 -9.04 11.05
C GLU A 139 -6.13 -8.12 10.50
N GLY A 140 -7.39 -8.53 10.65
CA GLY A 140 -8.55 -7.81 10.12
C GLY A 140 -9.05 -8.37 8.78
N ASP A 141 -10.08 -7.72 8.25
CA ASP A 141 -10.81 -8.20 7.08
C ASP A 141 -10.69 -7.24 5.90
N VAL A 142 -10.56 -7.80 4.69
CA VAL A 142 -10.63 -7.07 3.42
C VAL A 142 -11.62 -7.76 2.51
N THR A 143 -12.54 -7.00 1.93
CA THR A 143 -13.55 -7.46 0.98
C THR A 143 -13.54 -6.63 -0.29
N TYR A 144 -13.83 -7.28 -1.42
CA TYR A 144 -13.95 -6.70 -2.75
C TYR A 144 -15.37 -6.96 -3.25
N ASN A 145 -16.19 -5.91 -3.39
CA ASN A 145 -17.62 -6.04 -3.70
C ASN A 145 -18.35 -7.05 -2.78
N GLY A 146 -17.99 -7.09 -1.49
CA GLY A 146 -18.55 -8.01 -0.50
C GLY A 146 -17.93 -9.42 -0.49
N VAL A 147 -17.05 -9.76 -1.44
CA VAL A 147 -16.33 -11.04 -1.47
C VAL A 147 -15.04 -10.94 -0.66
N THR A 148 -14.76 -11.92 0.19
CA THR A 148 -13.54 -11.90 1.02
C THR A 148 -12.27 -11.99 0.19
N GLN A 149 -11.21 -11.31 0.63
CA GLN A 149 -9.91 -11.31 -0.04
C GLN A 149 -9.39 -12.74 -0.27
N ALA A 150 -9.52 -13.64 0.70
CA ALA A 150 -9.08 -15.02 0.58
C ALA A 150 -9.78 -15.77 -0.57
N ALA A 151 -11.07 -15.50 -0.80
CA ALA A 151 -11.84 -16.15 -1.87
C ALA A 151 -11.44 -15.67 -3.27
N ILE A 152 -11.02 -14.41 -3.40
CA ILE A 152 -10.69 -13.79 -4.70
C ILE A 152 -9.18 -13.67 -4.95
N MET A 153 -8.31 -13.98 -3.98
CA MET A 153 -6.85 -13.79 -4.06
C MET A 153 -6.22 -14.40 -5.33
N ARG A 154 -6.74 -15.53 -5.82
CA ARG A 154 -6.25 -16.19 -7.06
C ARG A 154 -6.55 -15.40 -8.33
N ARG A 155 -7.58 -14.55 -8.32
CA ARG A 155 -8.05 -13.75 -9.46
C ARG A 155 -7.73 -12.26 -9.30
N LEU A 156 -7.46 -11.81 -8.06
CA LEU A 156 -7.18 -10.42 -7.74
C LEU A 156 -6.05 -9.78 -8.59
N PRO A 157 -4.94 -10.48 -8.92
CA PRO A 157 -3.90 -9.92 -9.78
C PRO A 157 -4.35 -9.56 -11.19
N GLN A 158 -5.52 -10.06 -11.64
CA GLN A 158 -6.09 -9.77 -12.96
C GLN A 158 -6.97 -8.50 -12.95
N PHE A 159 -7.29 -7.96 -11.77
CA PHE A 159 -8.17 -6.81 -11.61
C PHE A 159 -7.44 -5.52 -11.25
N VAL A 160 -6.13 -5.56 -11.02
CA VAL A 160 -5.31 -4.42 -10.58
C VAL A 160 -4.08 -4.25 -11.45
#